data_AF-A0A6L5WL49-F1
#
_entry.id   AF-A0A6L5WL49-F1
#
_cell.length_a   1.000
_cell.length_b   1.000
_cell.length_c   1.000
_cell.angle_alpha   90.00
_cell.angle_beta   90.00
_cell.angle_gamma   90.00
#
_symmetry.space_group_name_H-M   'P 1'
#
loop_
_entity.id
_entity.type
_entity.pdbx_description
1 polymer ?
#
loop_
_entity_poly.entity_id
_entity_poly.type
_entity_poly.pdbx_seq_one_letter_code
_entity_poly.pdbx_strand_id
1 'polypeptide(L)' 'MHCPLCTAMVRGAILKVDGAVEARATLNDKKVKIITNEGATKQSLLDVIKTTGYEGKFIEDNQSIDF' A
#
# COMPACT_ATOMS: atom_id res chain seq x y z
N MET A 1 8.00 7.22 1.88
CA MET A 1 8.87 6.80 0.76
C MET A 1 9.59 8.01 0.19
N HIS A 2 10.91 7.93 -0.04
CA HIS A 2 11.72 9.05 -0.54
C HIS A 2 12.58 8.71 -1.77
N CYS A 3 12.56 7.45 -2.23
CA CYS A 3 13.40 6.96 -3.33
C CYS A 3 12.66 5.88 -4.15
N PRO A 4 13.05 5.59 -5.41
CA PRO A 4 12.44 4.52 -6.19
C PRO A 4 12.60 3.12 -5.55
N LEU A 5 13.75 2.86 -4.94
CA LEU A 5 13.96 1.60 -4.21
C LEU A 5 12.99 1.46 -3.02
N CYS A 6 12.67 2.58 -2.39
CA CYS A 6 11.77 2.65 -1.24
C CYS A 6 10.34 2.25 -1.63
N THR A 7 9.88 2.61 -2.84
CA THR A 7 8.56 2.18 -3.34
C THR A 7 8.56 0.69 -3.64
N ALA A 8 9.64 0.15 -4.21
CA ALA A 8 9.79 -1.29 -4.45
C ALA A 8 9.77 -2.11 -3.14
N MET A 9 10.46 -1.66 -2.09
CA MET A 9 10.45 -2.34 -0.79
C MET A 9 9.04 -2.39 -0.18
N VAL A 10 8.30 -1.27 -0.22
CA VAL A 10 6.91 -1.21 0.28
C VAL A 10 5.99 -2.13 -0.52
N ARG A 11 6.07 -2.14 -1.86
CA ARG A 11 5.29 -3.07 -2.70
C ARG A 11 5.60 -4.52 -2.37
N GLY A 12 6.90 -4.86 -2.26
CA GLY A 12 7.34 -6.22 -1.96
C GLY A 12 6.93 -6.70 -0.57
N ALA A 13 6.87 -5.81 0.42
CA ALA A 13 6.34 -6.12 1.74
C ALA A 13 4.83 -6.41 1.70
N ILE A 14 4.06 -5.56 1.03
CA ILE A 14 2.60 -5.72 0.89
C ILE A 14 2.23 -7.03 0.19
N LEU A 15 2.93 -7.39 -0.88
CA LEU A 15 2.65 -8.62 -1.64
C LEU A 15 2.96 -9.92 -0.86
N LYS A 16 3.55 -9.83 0.34
CA LYS A 16 3.72 -10.97 1.25
C LYS A 16 2.54 -11.17 2.19
N VAL A 17 1.63 -10.21 2.26
CA VAL A 17 0.42 -10.32 3.08
C VAL A 17 -0.54 -11.26 2.37
N ASP A 18 -1.09 -12.22 3.11
CA ASP A 18 -2.11 -13.10 2.57
C ASP A 18 -3.28 -12.28 2.02
N GLY A 19 -3.75 -12.66 0.83
CA GLY A 19 -4.79 -11.93 0.13
C GLY A 19 -4.41 -10.60 -0.54
N ALA A 20 -3.15 -10.17 -0.50
CA ALA A 20 -2.69 -9.04 -1.33
C ALA A 20 -2.47 -9.51 -2.78
N VAL A 21 -3.24 -8.99 -3.73
CA VAL A 21 -3.21 -9.38 -5.15
C VAL A 21 -2.32 -8.44 -5.96
N GLU A 22 -2.47 -7.14 -5.74
CA GLU A 22 -1.67 -6.11 -6.41
C GLU A 22 -1.33 -5.00 -5.43
N ALA A 23 -0.12 -4.45 -5.54
CA ALA A 23 0.27 -3.23 -4.84
C ALA A 23 0.91 -2.26 -5.84
N ARG A 24 0.52 -0.99 -5.85
CA ARG A 24 1.16 0.09 -6.63
C ARG A 24 1.55 1.22 -5.70
N ALA A 25 2.85 1.43 -5.53
CA ALA A 25 3.41 2.49 -4.69
C ALA A 25 3.97 3.61 -5.57
N THR A 26 3.57 4.86 -5.29
CA THR A 26 3.97 6.04 -6.03
C THR A 26 4.79 6.98 -5.16
N LEU A 27 5.93 7.47 -5.69
CA LEU A 27 6.82 8.35 -4.95
C LEU A 27 6.24 9.78 -4.84
N ASN A 28 5.60 10.27 -5.91
CA ASN A 28 5.13 11.66 -6.03
C ASN A 28 4.16 12.07 -4.91
N ASP A 29 3.15 11.24 -4.65
CA ASP A 29 2.12 11.48 -3.63
C ASP A 29 2.30 10.61 -2.37
N LYS A 30 3.35 9.77 -2.35
CA LYS A 30 3.65 8.83 -1.27
C LYS A 30 2.47 7.89 -0.96
N LYS A 31 1.62 7.61 -1.95
CA LYS A 31 0.48 6.71 -1.80
C LYS A 31 0.80 5.30 -2.25
N VAL A 32 -0.03 4.39 -1.76
CA VAL A 32 -0.06 2.99 -2.17
C VAL A 32 -1.51 2.63 -2.46
N LYS A 33 -1.77 2.11 -3.66
CA LYS A 33 -3.05 1.47 -4.02
C LYS A 33 -2.87 -0.04 -3.95
N ILE A 34 -3.79 -0.74 -3.31
CA ILE A 34 -3.71 -2.18 -3.05
C ILE A 34 -5.01 -2.83 -3.51
N ILE A 35 -4.91 -3.90 -4.29
CA ILE A 35 -6.03 -4.79 -4.59
C ILE A 35 -5.90 -6.00 -3.68
N THR A 36 -6.97 -6.34 -2.97
CA THR A 36 -7.00 -7.43 -1.99
C THR A 36 -8.16 -8.38 -2.23
N ASN A 37 -8.03 -9.61 -1.73
CA ASN A 37 -9.13 -10.55 -1.52
C ASN A 37 -9.41 -10.71 -0.01
N GLU A 38 -10.19 -11.72 0.39
CA GLU A 38 -10.63 -11.95 1.77
C GLU A 38 -9.50 -12.16 2.80
N GLY A 39 -8.29 -12.53 2.39
CA GLY A 39 -7.16 -12.80 3.30
C GLY A 39 -6.50 -11.56 3.91
N ALA A 40 -6.66 -10.38 3.28
CA ALA A 40 -5.95 -9.18 3.72
C ALA A 40 -6.83 -8.30 4.62
N THR A 41 -6.31 -7.95 5.78
CA THR A 41 -6.94 -6.97 6.68
C THR A 41 -6.21 -5.62 6.62
N LYS A 42 -6.93 -4.52 6.91
CA LYS A 42 -6.31 -3.20 7.05
C LYS A 42 -5.10 -3.22 8.00
N GLN A 43 -5.22 -3.92 9.11
CA GLN A 43 -4.16 -4.03 10.11
C GLN A 43 -2.93 -4.78 9.57
N SER A 44 -3.13 -5.93 8.92
CA SER A 44 -2.02 -6.71 8.33
C SER A 44 -1.20 -5.91 7.31
N LEU A 45 -1.87 -5.07 6.51
CA LEU A 45 -1.23 -4.18 5.54
C LEU A 45 -0.42 -3.07 6.22
N LEU A 46 -0.94 -2.49 7.30
CA LEU A 46 -0.21 -1.47 8.06
C LEU A 46 1.01 -2.05 8.78
N ASP A 47 0.88 -3.25 9.34
CA ASP A 47 1.96 -3.90 10.08
C ASP A 47 3.11 -4.31 9.17
N VAL A 48 2.82 -4.80 7.95
CA VAL A 48 3.88 -5.11 6.99
C VAL A 48 4.55 -3.85 6.44
N ILE A 49 3.84 -2.73 6.35
CA ILE A 49 4.45 -1.45 5.94
C ILE A 49 5.44 -0.97 7.02
N LYS A 50 5.11 -1.13 8.31
CA LYS A 50 6.01 -0.80 9.43
C LYS A 50 7.36 -1.53 9.35
N THR A 51 7.38 -2.77 8.84
CA THR A 51 8.64 -3.54 8.70
C THR A 51 9.59 -2.93 7.67
N THR A 52 9.11 -2.00 6.84
CA THR A 52 9.93 -1.27 5.85
C THR A 52 10.44 0.08 6.38
N GLY A 53 10.17 0.40 7.65
CA GLY A 53 10.54 1.67 8.28
C GLY A 53 9.60 2.83 7.93
N TYR A 54 8.42 2.55 7.39
CA TYR A 54 7.40 3.55 7.07
C TYR A 54 6.13 3.31 7.89
N GLU A 55 5.38 4.38 8.12
CA GLU A 55 4.01 4.29 8.62
C GLU A 55 3.02 4.55 7.48
N GLY A 56 1.82 3.99 7.62
CA GLY A 56 0.73 4.15 6.66
C GLY A 56 -0.56 4.53 7.36
N LYS A 57 -1.47 5.16 6.61
CA LYS A 57 -2.87 5.34 7.00
C LYS A 57 -3.75 5.12 5.78
N PHE A 58 -4.93 4.55 5.98
CA PHE A 58 -5.95 4.52 4.94
C PHE A 58 -6.49 5.93 4.75
N ILE A 59 -6.66 6.32 3.49
CA ILE A 59 -7.32 7.56 3.11
C ILE A 59 -8.58 7.18 2.35
N GLU A 60 -9.65 7.94 2.55
CA GLU A 60 -10.82 7.87 1.70
C GLU A 60 -10.47 8.57 0.38
N ASP A 61 -10.52 7.83 -0.73
CA ASP A 61 -10.32 8.42 -2.05
C ASP A 61 -11.67 8.99 -2.49
N ASN A 62 -11.93 10.25 -2.13
CA ASN A 62 -13.11 10.98 -2.59
C ASN A 62 -12.88 11.42 -4.05
N GLN A 63 -12.82 10.46 -4.97
CA GLN A 63 -12.77 10.74 -6.39
C GLN A 63 -14.21 10.98 -6.87
N SER A 64 -14.54 12.24 -7.16
CA SER A 64 -15.73 12.59 -7.96
C SER A 64 -15.69 11.76 -9.24
N ILE A 65 -16.73 10.96 -9.46
CA ILE A 65 -16.98 10.34 -10.76
C ILE A 65 -17.53 11.47 -11.63
N ASP A 66 -16.68 12.12 -12.41
CA ASP A 66 -17.15 12.94 -13.51
C ASP A 66 -17.68 11.97 -14.59
N PHE A 67 -19.00 12.06 -14.83
CA PHE A 67 -19.73 11.30 -15.86
C PHE A 67 -19.43 11.81 -17.27
#